data_AF-A0AAN8BM60-F1
#
_entry.id   AF-A0AAN8BM60-F1
#
_cell.length_a   1.000
_cell.length_b   1.000
_cell.length_c   1.000
_cell.angle_alpha   90.00
_cell.angle_beta   90.00
_cell.angle_gamma   90.00
#
_symmetry.space_group_name_H-M   'P 1'
#
loop_
_entity.id
_entity.type
_entity.pdbx_description
1 polymer ?
#
loop_
_entity_poly.entity_id
_entity_poly.type
_entity_poly.pdbx_seq_one_letter_code
_entity_poly.pdbx_strand_id
1 'polypeptide(L)'
;MSTGTKASLLKILKEKTKVSSIPDLPKDCLKTAVVVDAMSAIRHWSFHRGEGFGVITERYRHLLLNDVPPGTNIIHFCSDRYSTTSLKSAEQEQRYARSKPAKVYEVSEQYTALDPKEFFAMSANKANLLSFLCDKWCADEQLEPGLGPTHLYLGGGFKEETKSVVVTAWSVMDVPA
;
A
#
# COMPACT_ATOMS: atom_id res chain seq x y z
N MET A 1 13.68 20.24 26.31
CA MET A 1 12.45 20.02 25.52
C MET A 1 12.21 18.52 25.42
N SER A 2 11.07 18.03 25.93
CA SER A 2 10.73 16.60 25.88
C SER A 2 10.44 16.20 24.44
N THR A 3 11.30 15.37 23.84
CA THR A 3 11.08 14.80 22.52
C THR A 3 9.95 13.77 22.61
N GLY A 4 8.73 14.18 22.27
CA GLY A 4 7.59 13.28 22.17
C GLY A 4 7.89 12.16 21.18
N THR A 5 7.91 10.92 21.65
CA THR A 5 8.02 9.73 20.81
C THR A 5 6.64 9.35 20.25
N LYS A 6 6.60 8.63 19.12
CA LYS A 6 5.34 8.07 18.56
C LYS A 6 4.53 7.31 19.62
N ALA A 7 5.20 6.61 20.52
CA ALA A 7 4.57 5.89 21.64
C ALA A 7 3.90 6.83 22.65
N SER A 8 4.53 7.95 23.01
CA SER A 8 3.94 8.94 23.92
C SER A 8 2.72 9.65 23.31
N LEU A 9 2.74 9.93 22.00
CA LEU A 9 1.59 10.48 21.27
C LEU A 9 0.42 9.48 21.21
N LEU A 10 0.70 8.21 20.92
CA LEU A 10 -0.32 7.14 20.94
C LEU A 10 -0.96 7.00 22.33
N LYS A 11 -0.17 7.08 23.40
CA LYS A 11 -0.67 7.05 24.78
C LYS A 11 -1.61 8.22 25.06
N ILE A 12 -1.19 9.45 24.72
CA ILE A 12 -2.00 10.65 24.89
C ILE A 12 -3.31 10.57 24.08
N LEU A 13 -3.25 10.08 22.84
CA LEU A 13 -4.45 9.92 22.01
C LEU A 13 -5.39 8.87 22.59
N LYS A 14 -4.89 7.70 23.00
CA LYS A 14 -5.71 6.67 23.66
C LYS A 14 -6.40 7.21 24.92
N GLU A 15 -5.66 7.97 25.73
CA GLU A 15 -6.16 8.55 26.98
C GLU A 15 -7.17 9.69 26.74
N LYS A 16 -6.94 10.58 25.76
CA LYS A 16 -7.78 11.76 25.53
C LYS A 16 -8.94 11.56 24.56
N THR A 17 -8.81 10.67 23.58
CA THR A 17 -9.77 10.54 22.47
C THR A 17 -10.54 9.23 22.47
N LYS A 18 -10.33 8.35 23.46
CA LYS A 18 -10.93 6.99 23.53
C LYS A 18 -10.73 6.20 22.24
N VAL A 19 -9.63 6.45 21.53
CA VAL A 19 -9.28 5.71 20.31
C VAL A 19 -8.83 4.31 20.71
N SER A 20 -9.63 3.30 20.35
CA SER A 20 -9.21 1.91 20.39
C SER A 20 -8.41 1.60 19.13
N SER A 21 -7.21 1.05 19.34
CA SER A 21 -6.45 0.40 18.28
C SER A 21 -6.89 -1.05 18.26
N ILE A 22 -7.74 -1.40 17.31
CA ILE A 22 -8.16 -2.80 17.11
C ILE A 22 -7.25 -3.36 16.01
N PRO A 23 -6.60 -4.52 16.21
CA PRO A 23 -5.68 -5.10 15.24
C PRO A 23 -6.39 -5.47 13.92
N ASP A 24 -7.66 -5.85 14.02
CA ASP A 24 -8.48 -6.28 12.89
C ASP A 24 -9.66 -5.34 12.66
N LEU A 25 -10.10 -5.23 11.41
CA LEU A 25 -11.34 -4.52 11.09
C LEU A 25 -12.54 -5.27 11.68
N PRO A 26 -13.52 -4.57 12.29
CA PRO A 26 -14.71 -5.22 12.85
C PRO A 26 -15.50 -5.93 11.74
N LYS A 27 -15.65 -7.26 11.86
CA LYS A 27 -16.31 -8.10 10.85
C LYS A 27 -17.82 -7.91 10.80
N ASP A 28 -18.44 -7.53 11.93
CA ASP A 28 -19.90 -7.43 12.08
C ASP A 28 -20.45 -6.02 11.81
N CYS A 29 -19.60 -5.08 11.37
CA CYS A 29 -20.01 -3.70 11.10
C CYS A 29 -20.09 -3.45 9.60
N LEU A 30 -21.27 -3.04 9.12
CA LEU A 30 -21.42 -2.47 7.77
C LEU A 30 -20.57 -1.20 7.66
N LYS A 31 -19.46 -1.29 6.93
CA LYS A 31 -18.63 -0.13 6.59
C LYS A 31 -18.96 0.28 5.17
N THR A 32 -19.39 1.51 4.96
CA THR A 32 -19.63 2.01 3.59
C THR A 32 -18.32 2.32 2.87
N ALA A 33 -17.25 2.60 3.60
CA ALA A 33 -15.93 2.85 3.06
C ALA A 33 -14.80 2.36 3.99
N VAL A 34 -13.73 1.84 3.39
CA VAL A 34 -12.47 1.48 4.05
C VAL A 34 -11.34 2.29 3.40
N VAL A 35 -10.49 2.92 4.21
CA VAL A 35 -9.30 3.64 3.73
C VAL A 35 -8.07 2.91 4.22
N VAL A 36 -7.23 2.49 3.28
CA VAL A 36 -6.02 1.69 3.52
C VAL A 36 -4.81 2.52 3.17
N ASP A 37 -3.88 2.66 4.11
CA ASP A 37 -2.51 3.12 3.80
C ASP A 37 -1.79 1.98 3.08
N ALA A 38 -1.59 2.15 1.77
CA ALA A 38 -1.05 1.13 0.88
C ALA A 38 0.34 0.65 1.32
N MET A 39 1.24 1.57 1.66
CA MET A 39 2.60 1.20 2.02
C MET A 39 2.67 0.56 3.40
N SER A 40 1.79 0.95 4.32
CA SER A 40 1.64 0.25 5.59
C SER A 40 1.13 -1.18 5.39
N ALA A 41 0.11 -1.38 4.55
CA ALA A 41 -0.44 -2.71 4.23
C ALA A 41 0.61 -3.59 3.54
N ILE A 42 1.26 -3.11 2.49
CA ILE A 42 2.31 -3.83 1.75
C ILE A 42 3.46 -4.25 2.68
N ARG A 43 3.90 -3.37 3.59
CA ARG A 43 4.93 -3.73 4.57
C ARG A 43 4.47 -4.75 5.60
N HIS A 44 3.19 -4.72 5.95
CA HIS A 44 2.60 -5.70 6.85
C HIS A 44 2.50 -7.08 6.19
N TRP A 45 2.01 -7.14 4.96
CA TRP A 45 1.93 -8.37 4.17
C TRP A 45 3.32 -8.93 3.81
N SER A 46 4.29 -8.03 3.54
CA SER A 46 5.68 -8.34 3.23
C SER A 46 5.84 -9.31 2.05
N PHE A 47 7.09 -9.63 1.70
CA PHE A 47 7.42 -10.71 0.76
C PHE A 47 8.74 -11.36 1.18
N HIS A 48 9.07 -12.49 0.56
CA HIS A 48 10.32 -13.19 0.82
C HIS A 48 11.34 -12.91 -0.28
N ARG A 49 12.63 -12.95 0.08
CA ARG A 49 13.71 -12.89 -0.91
C ARG A 49 13.60 -14.09 -1.86
N GLY A 50 13.69 -13.82 -3.16
CA GLY A 50 13.59 -14.82 -4.22
C GLY A 50 12.16 -15.11 -4.67
N GLU A 51 11.17 -14.42 -4.10
CA GLU A 51 9.77 -14.58 -4.49
C GLU A 51 9.46 -13.82 -5.80
N GLY A 52 8.73 -14.42 -6.73
CA GLY A 52 8.34 -13.76 -7.98
C GLY A 52 7.32 -12.64 -7.75
N PHE A 53 7.45 -11.51 -8.47
CA PHE A 53 6.55 -10.37 -8.29
C PHE A 53 5.08 -10.66 -8.66
N GLY A 54 4.82 -11.57 -9.62
CA GLY A 54 3.47 -12.06 -9.88
C GLY A 54 2.84 -12.74 -8.66
N VAL A 55 3.58 -13.64 -8.00
CA VAL A 55 3.12 -14.33 -6.79
C VAL A 55 2.83 -13.35 -5.65
N ILE A 56 3.69 -12.35 -5.48
CA ILE A 56 3.50 -11.28 -4.48
C ILE A 56 2.22 -10.50 -4.79
N THR A 57 2.00 -10.14 -6.05
CA THR A 57 0.85 -9.37 -6.51
C THR A 57 -0.46 -10.10 -6.27
N GLU A 58 -0.49 -11.39 -6.58
CA GLU A 58 -1.63 -12.27 -6.32
C GLU A 58 -1.95 -12.40 -4.84
N ARG A 59 -0.92 -12.57 -4.00
CA ARG A 59 -1.10 -12.62 -2.55
C ARG A 59 -1.65 -11.30 -2.01
N TYR A 60 -1.11 -10.16 -2.44
CA TYR A 60 -1.57 -8.86 -1.97
C TYR A 60 -3.00 -8.57 -2.39
N ARG A 61 -3.39 -8.96 -3.60
CA ARG A 61 -4.78 -8.93 -4.04
C ARG A 61 -5.68 -9.75 -3.12
N HIS A 62 -5.30 -11.00 -2.87
CA HIS A 62 -6.08 -11.90 -2.02
C HIS A 62 -6.24 -11.33 -0.60
N LEU A 63 -5.17 -10.78 -0.02
CA LEU A 63 -5.21 -10.16 1.31
C LEU A 63 -6.10 -8.91 1.32
N LEU A 64 -5.96 -8.03 0.31
CA LEU A 64 -6.78 -6.84 0.19
C LEU A 64 -8.29 -7.16 0.15
N LEU A 65 -8.68 -8.16 -0.64
CA LEU A 65 -10.09 -8.52 -0.80
C LEU A 65 -10.67 -9.27 0.40
N ASN A 66 -9.87 -10.07 1.11
CA ASN A 66 -10.35 -10.86 2.26
C ASN A 66 -10.28 -10.12 3.59
N ASP A 67 -9.39 -9.13 3.73
CA ASP A 67 -9.26 -8.35 4.97
C ASP A 67 -10.35 -7.27 5.09
N VAL A 68 -11.07 -6.97 3.99
CA VAL A 68 -12.12 -5.95 3.96
C VAL A 68 -13.45 -6.53 4.49
N PRO A 69 -14.14 -5.87 5.44
CA PRO A 69 -15.40 -6.35 5.99
C PRO A 69 -16.50 -6.54 4.93
N PRO A 70 -17.35 -7.58 5.07
CA PRO A 70 -18.51 -7.75 4.21
C PRO A 70 -19.42 -6.52 4.19
N GLY A 71 -19.99 -6.21 3.02
CA GLY A 71 -20.83 -5.03 2.83
C GLY A 71 -20.06 -3.72 2.65
N THR A 72 -18.74 -3.79 2.42
CA THR A 72 -17.94 -2.63 2.02
C THR A 72 -18.27 -2.18 0.62
N ASN A 73 -18.76 -0.94 0.46
CA ASN A 73 -19.07 -0.38 -0.86
C ASN A 73 -17.84 0.23 -1.53
N ILE A 74 -16.90 0.78 -0.74
CA ILE A 74 -15.76 1.54 -1.26
C ILE A 74 -14.48 1.17 -0.51
N ILE A 75 -13.41 0.89 -1.25
CA ILE A 75 -12.05 0.74 -0.71
C ILE A 75 -11.19 1.85 -1.32
N HIS A 76 -10.58 2.68 -0.49
CA HIS A 76 -9.54 3.63 -0.91
C HIS A 76 -8.18 3.07 -0.53
N PHE A 77 -7.44 2.53 -1.49
CA PHE A 77 -6.07 2.08 -1.33
C PHE A 77 -5.12 3.24 -1.65
N CYS A 78 -4.69 3.95 -0.62
CA CYS A 78 -4.00 5.23 -0.72
C CYS A 78 -2.49 5.05 -0.57
N SER A 79 -1.72 5.37 -1.60
CA SER A 79 -0.26 5.40 -1.56
C SER A 79 0.28 6.79 -1.20
N ASP A 80 1.51 6.81 -0.66
CA ASP A 80 2.34 8.01 -0.66
C ASP A 80 2.79 8.35 -2.09
N ARG A 81 3.03 9.64 -2.36
CA ARG A 81 3.75 10.08 -3.56
C ARG A 81 5.26 9.95 -3.31
N TYR A 82 5.95 9.22 -4.19
CA TYR A 82 7.40 9.02 -4.11
C TYR A 82 8.22 9.85 -5.11
N SER A 83 7.57 10.77 -5.84
CA SER A 83 8.19 11.66 -6.83
C SER A 83 9.01 12.80 -6.24
N THR A 84 8.71 13.18 -5.00
CA THR A 84 9.42 14.24 -4.28
C THR A 84 10.17 13.66 -3.09
N THR A 85 11.40 14.12 -2.88
CA THR A 85 12.19 13.72 -1.72
C THR A 85 11.60 14.35 -0.47
N SER A 86 10.72 13.63 0.21
CA SER A 86 10.27 14.01 1.54
C SER A 86 11.44 14.02 2.54
N LEU A 87 11.36 14.85 3.57
CA LEU A 87 12.34 14.83 4.69
C LEU A 87 12.55 13.41 5.25
N LYS A 88 11.46 12.64 5.34
CA LYS A 88 11.46 11.26 5.84
C LYS A 88 12.19 10.30 4.91
N SER A 89 11.96 10.39 3.59
CA SER A 89 12.66 9.55 2.61
C SER A 89 14.12 9.95 2.49
N ALA A 90 14.44 11.25 2.49
CA ALA A 90 15.81 11.75 2.51
C ALA A 90 16.61 11.20 3.70
N GLU A 91 16.07 11.29 4.92
CA GLU A 91 16.72 10.75 6.10
C GLU A 91 16.88 9.23 6.05
N GLN A 92 15.86 8.50 5.59
CA GLN A 92 15.91 7.04 5.49
C GLN A 92 16.98 6.59 4.49
N GLU A 93 17.01 7.21 3.32
CA GLU A 93 17.99 6.93 2.27
C GLU A 93 19.40 7.35 2.69
N GLN A 94 19.56 8.50 3.37
CA GLN A 94 20.85 8.92 3.90
C GLN A 94 21.38 7.95 4.97
N ARG A 95 20.51 7.44 5.86
CA ARG A 95 20.89 6.40 6.85
C ARG A 95 21.28 5.10 6.16
N TYR A 96 20.57 4.70 5.11
CA TYR A 96 20.89 3.51 4.33
C TYR A 96 22.21 3.66 3.55
N ALA A 97 22.42 4.80 2.89
CA ALA A 97 23.61 5.12 2.10
C ALA A 97 24.92 5.10 2.92
N ARG A 98 24.85 5.36 4.22
CA ARG A 98 26.00 5.21 5.14
C ARG A 98 26.43 3.75 5.35
N SER A 99 25.55 2.80 5.06
CA SER A 99 25.76 1.36 5.31
C SER A 99 25.99 0.55 4.04
N LYS A 100 25.33 0.91 2.93
CA LYS A 100 25.42 0.22 1.63
C LYS A 100 25.09 1.19 0.48
N PRO A 101 25.60 0.96 -0.74
CA PRO A 101 25.18 1.74 -1.90
C PRO A 101 23.68 1.57 -2.17
N ALA A 102 23.01 2.69 -2.42
CA ALA A 102 21.62 2.73 -2.85
C ALA A 102 21.46 1.99 -4.19
N LYS A 103 20.46 1.12 -4.28
CA LYS A 103 20.16 0.37 -5.51
C LYS A 103 18.68 0.49 -5.83
N VAL A 104 18.40 0.86 -7.07
CA VAL A 104 17.07 0.85 -7.65
C VAL A 104 16.89 -0.46 -8.41
N TYR A 105 15.78 -1.15 -8.15
CA TYR A 105 15.47 -2.44 -8.74
C TYR A 105 14.30 -2.30 -9.71
N GLU A 106 14.42 -3.01 -10.83
CA GLU A 106 13.30 -3.23 -11.73
C GLU A 106 12.30 -4.20 -11.09
N VAL A 107 11.02 -3.96 -11.31
CA VAL A 107 9.91 -4.80 -10.82
C VAL A 107 9.14 -5.30 -12.03
N SER A 108 9.17 -6.61 -12.29
CA SER A 108 8.44 -7.23 -13.39
C SER A 108 8.21 -8.72 -13.11
N GLU A 109 7.35 -9.36 -13.90
CA GLU A 109 7.06 -10.80 -13.83
C GLU A 109 8.29 -11.69 -14.03
N GLN A 110 9.31 -11.19 -14.73
CA GLN A 110 10.51 -11.96 -15.07
C GLN A 110 11.54 -11.98 -13.93
N TYR A 111 11.33 -11.14 -12.91
CA TYR A 111 12.27 -10.96 -11.82
C TYR A 111 11.67 -11.40 -10.47
N THR A 112 12.58 -11.72 -9.55
CA THR A 112 12.25 -12.06 -8.18
C THR A 112 12.60 -10.92 -7.23
N ALA A 113 11.79 -10.73 -6.20
CA ALA A 113 12.02 -9.76 -5.15
C ALA A 113 13.30 -10.05 -4.36
N LEU A 114 13.97 -8.97 -3.98
CA LEU A 114 15.14 -9.03 -3.10
C LEU A 114 14.73 -9.00 -1.64
N ASP A 115 15.71 -8.83 -0.75
CA ASP A 115 15.42 -8.66 0.68
C ASP A 115 14.51 -7.42 0.89
N PRO A 116 13.34 -7.57 1.55
CA PRO A 116 12.40 -6.48 1.74
C PRO A 116 13.00 -5.28 2.49
N LYS A 117 13.94 -5.50 3.42
CA LYS A 117 14.54 -4.41 4.20
C LYS A 117 15.39 -3.52 3.30
N GLU A 118 16.15 -4.13 2.39
CA GLU A 118 16.93 -3.40 1.38
C GLU A 118 16.02 -2.76 0.32
N PHE A 119 15.02 -3.49 -0.14
CA PHE A 119 14.08 -3.00 -1.15
C PHE A 119 13.33 -1.76 -0.67
N PHE A 120 12.68 -1.84 0.50
CA PHE A 120 11.89 -0.74 1.08
C PHE A 120 12.73 0.39 1.71
N ALA A 121 14.06 0.30 1.66
CA ALA A 121 14.92 1.41 2.05
C ALA A 121 14.87 2.56 1.05
N MET A 122 14.68 2.25 -0.24
CA MET A 122 14.66 3.23 -1.33
C MET A 122 13.24 3.59 -1.73
N SER A 123 12.98 4.88 -1.96
CA SER A 123 11.66 5.37 -2.39
C SER A 123 11.33 4.94 -3.82
N ALA A 124 12.32 4.92 -4.70
CA ALA A 124 12.15 4.45 -6.08
C ALA A 124 11.66 3.01 -6.18
N ASN A 125 12.17 2.11 -5.33
CA ASN A 125 11.74 0.70 -5.31
C ASN A 125 10.27 0.57 -4.88
N LYS A 126 9.83 1.40 -3.91
CA LYS A 126 8.43 1.46 -3.48
C LYS A 126 7.54 1.91 -4.65
N ALA A 127 7.96 2.97 -5.35
CA ALA A 127 7.24 3.47 -6.52
C ALA A 127 7.12 2.41 -7.63
N ASN A 128 8.23 1.74 -7.96
CA ASN A 128 8.24 0.68 -8.97
C ASN A 128 7.30 -0.47 -8.60
N LEU A 129 7.29 -0.88 -7.32
CA LEU A 129 6.35 -1.91 -6.85
C LEU A 129 4.90 -1.46 -6.98
N LEU A 130 4.58 -0.23 -6.59
CA LEU A 130 3.21 0.29 -6.66
C LEU A 130 2.71 0.41 -8.10
N SER A 131 3.56 0.89 -9.02
CA SER A 131 3.26 0.93 -10.45
C SER A 131 2.97 -0.48 -10.98
N PHE A 132 3.82 -1.45 -10.64
CA PHE A 132 3.63 -2.83 -11.07
C PHE A 132 2.33 -3.44 -10.52
N LEU A 133 2.02 -3.20 -9.24
CA LEU A 133 0.75 -3.63 -8.64
C LEU A 133 -0.44 -2.97 -9.32
N CYS A 134 -0.35 -1.67 -9.64
CA CYS A 134 -1.39 -0.96 -10.36
C CYS A 134 -1.66 -1.57 -11.72
N ASP A 135 -0.61 -1.73 -12.52
CA ASP A 135 -0.73 -2.25 -13.89
C ASP A 135 -1.32 -3.66 -13.88
N LYS A 136 -0.88 -4.49 -12.95
CA LYS A 136 -1.38 -5.86 -12.80
C LYS A 136 -2.83 -5.92 -12.37
N TRP A 137 -3.19 -5.18 -11.32
CA TRP A 137 -4.57 -5.14 -10.82
C TRP A 137 -5.54 -4.52 -11.84
N CYS A 138 -5.09 -3.55 -12.63
CA CYS A 138 -5.90 -2.94 -13.68
C CYS A 138 -6.08 -3.82 -14.92
N ALA A 139 -5.19 -4.78 -15.16
CA ALA A 139 -5.25 -5.69 -16.31
C ALA A 139 -5.91 -7.05 -15.98
N ASP A 140 -6.20 -7.29 -14.70
CA ASP A 140 -6.63 -8.60 -14.23
C ASP A 140 -8.16 -8.70 -14.14
N GLU A 141 -8.74 -9.41 -15.11
CA GLU A 141 -10.17 -9.70 -15.17
C GLU A 141 -10.69 -10.46 -13.94
N GLN A 142 -9.85 -11.13 -13.15
CA GLN A 142 -10.28 -11.85 -11.94
C GLN A 142 -10.42 -10.94 -10.72
N LEU A 143 -9.80 -9.76 -10.74
CA LEU A 143 -9.98 -8.75 -9.69
C LEU A 143 -11.42 -8.20 -9.72
N GLU A 144 -11.98 -8.04 -10.92
CA GLU A 144 -13.32 -7.48 -11.12
C GLU A 144 -14.42 -8.34 -10.46
N PRO A 145 -14.57 -9.66 -10.74
CA PRO A 145 -15.51 -10.53 -10.04
C PRO A 145 -15.27 -10.61 -8.53
N GLY A 146 -13.99 -10.56 -8.10
CA GLY A 146 -13.61 -10.64 -6.70
C GLY A 146 -14.05 -9.43 -5.86
N LEU A 147 -14.21 -8.26 -6.49
CA LEU A 147 -14.73 -7.05 -5.85
C LEU A 147 -16.26 -7.05 -5.71
N GLY A 148 -16.97 -7.76 -6.58
CA GLY A 148 -18.44 -7.72 -6.60
C GLY A 148 -18.97 -6.27 -6.70
N PRO A 149 -19.90 -5.83 -5.84
CA PRO A 149 -20.42 -4.46 -5.90
C PRO A 149 -19.45 -3.39 -5.36
N THR A 150 -18.29 -3.77 -4.84
CA THR A 150 -17.33 -2.85 -4.21
C THR A 150 -16.53 -2.08 -5.26
N HIS A 151 -16.33 -0.78 -5.03
CA HIS A 151 -15.43 0.06 -5.82
C HIS A 151 -14.06 0.16 -5.15
N LEU A 152 -12.99 -0.17 -5.87
CA LEU A 152 -11.62 -0.04 -5.40
C LEU A 152 -10.96 1.19 -6.05
N TYR A 153 -10.64 2.19 -5.25
CA TYR A 153 -9.89 3.37 -5.66
C TYR A 153 -8.40 3.18 -5.34
N LEU A 154 -7.57 3.11 -6.37
CA LEU A 154 -6.12 3.11 -6.30
C LEU A 154 -5.62 4.55 -6.41
N GLY A 155 -5.30 5.16 -5.27
CA GLY A 155 -4.99 6.59 -5.18
C GLY A 155 -3.56 6.88 -4.72
N GLY A 156 -3.14 8.14 -4.86
CA GLY A 156 -1.90 8.64 -4.22
C GLY A 156 -0.60 8.30 -4.96
N GLY A 157 -0.62 8.24 -6.29
CA GLY A 157 0.57 7.93 -7.10
C GLY A 157 0.74 6.43 -7.41
N PHE A 158 -0.34 5.66 -7.32
CA PHE A 158 -0.35 4.24 -7.63
C PHE A 158 -0.09 3.97 -9.13
N LYS A 159 -0.66 4.80 -10.03
CA LYS A 159 -0.41 4.83 -11.48
C LYS A 159 0.32 6.09 -11.91
N GLU A 160 -0.31 7.23 -11.66
CA GLU A 160 0.23 8.58 -11.90
C GLU A 160 -0.08 9.46 -10.68
N GLU A 161 0.72 10.49 -10.44
CA GLU A 161 0.62 11.32 -9.23
C GLU A 161 -0.71 12.07 -9.06
N THR A 162 -1.32 12.43 -10.19
CA THR A 162 -2.52 13.25 -10.29
C THR A 162 -3.76 12.47 -10.69
N LYS A 163 -3.64 11.16 -10.88
CA LYS A 163 -4.76 10.30 -11.26
C LYS A 163 -4.98 9.24 -10.18
N SER A 164 -6.24 8.99 -9.90
CA SER A 164 -6.64 7.75 -9.22
C SER A 164 -7.18 6.80 -10.26
N VAL A 165 -7.12 5.50 -10.00
CA VAL A 165 -7.81 4.50 -10.82
C VAL A 165 -8.95 3.95 -10.00
N VAL A 166 -10.15 3.85 -10.57
CA VAL A 166 -11.24 3.08 -9.97
C VAL A 166 -11.36 1.76 -10.71
N VAL A 167 -11.33 0.68 -9.94
CA VAL A 167 -11.62 -0.68 -10.39
C VAL A 167 -12.99 -1.06 -9.84
N THR A 168 -13.89 -1.49 -10.71
CA THR A 168 -15.21 -2.03 -10.38
C THR A 168 -15.33 -3.44 -10.92
N ALA A 169 -16.43 -4.14 -10.63
CA ALA A 169 -16.67 -5.47 -11.20
C ALA A 169 -16.86 -5.51 -12.73
N TRP A 170 -16.83 -4.35 -13.40
CA TRP A 170 -17.19 -4.26 -14.82
C TRP A 170 -16.21 -3.40 -15.63
N SER A 171 -15.31 -2.69 -14.96
CA SER A 171 -14.48 -1.70 -15.63
C SER A 171 -13.33 -1.20 -14.75
N VAL A 172 -12.28 -0.76 -15.44
CA VAL A 172 -11.20 0.04 -14.88
C VAL A 172 -11.22 1.42 -15.54
N MET A 173 -11.28 2.48 -14.74
CA MET A 173 -11.37 3.86 -15.23
C MET A 173 -10.41 4.78 -14.49
N ASP A 174 -9.76 5.70 -15.22
CA ASP A 174 -9.00 6.79 -14.61
C ASP A 174 -9.97 7.85 -14.06
N VAL A 175 -9.75 8.28 -12.82
CA VAL A 175 -10.51 9.32 -12.12
C VAL A 175 -9.59 10.51 -11.89
N PRO A 176 -9.92 11.70 -12.43
CA PRO A 176 -9.15 12.91 -12.16
C PRO A 176 -9.23 13.30 -10.68
N ALA A 177 -8.12 13.80 -10.13
CA ALA A 177 -8.03 14.31 -8.77
C ALA A 177 -8.82 15.61 -8.54
#